data_AF-A0AAD5E5I9-F1
#
_entry.id   AF-A0AAD5E5I9-F1
#
_cell.length_a   1.000
_cell.length_b   1.000
_cell.length_c   1.000
_cell.angle_alpha   90.00
_cell.angle_beta   90.00
_cell.angle_gamma   90.00
#
_symmetry.space_group_name_H-M   'P 1'
#
loop_
_entity.id
_entity.type
_entity.pdbx_description
1 polymer ?
#
loop_
_entity_poly.entity_id
_entity_poly.type
_entity_poly.pdbx_seq_one_letter_code
_entity_poly.pdbx_strand_id
1 'polypeptide(L)'
;WIDTICMDRSSLSEVDKTIRSMYRWYASCRAVVLDSDTSLDVWKSRGWCLQEGAAAGLLYGILEKDSKAELVSMQELAETQNVHLCQLDLSLYYRPGNAAEILARMDARKTTNVEDMSYALIGIFSLNIPLGYGE
;
A
#
# COMPACT_ATOMS: atom_id res chain seq x y z
N TRP A 1 1.63 3.28 11.65
CA TRP A 1 2.63 2.27 11.25
C TRP A 1 3.38 2.85 10.07
N ILE A 2 4.71 2.76 10.05
CA ILE A 2 5.55 3.18 8.93
C ILE A 2 6.50 2.01 8.65
N ASP A 3 6.31 1.36 7.50
CA ASP A 3 6.97 0.11 7.12
C ASP A 3 8.51 0.21 7.13
N THR A 4 9.07 1.36 6.78
CA THR A 4 10.52 1.59 6.68
C THR A 4 11.23 1.67 8.02
N ILE A 5 10.54 2.04 9.11
CA ILE A 5 11.14 2.24 10.44
C ILE A 5 10.62 1.26 11.49
N CYS A 6 9.42 0.69 11.31
CA CYS A 6 8.78 -0.16 12.30
C CYS A 6 9.10 -1.65 12.14
N MET A 7 9.90 -2.04 11.13
CA MET A 7 10.25 -3.43 10.84
C MET A 7 11.78 -3.59 10.87
N ASP A 8 12.28 -4.41 11.81
CA ASP A 8 13.66 -4.91 11.75
C ASP A 8 13.79 -5.97 10.66
N ARG A 9 14.37 -5.57 9.52
CA ARG A 9 14.61 -6.45 8.36
C ARG A 9 15.71 -7.48 8.61
N SER A 10 16.51 -7.33 9.67
CA SER A 10 17.53 -8.33 10.03
C SER A 10 16.94 -9.54 10.75
N SER A 11 15.74 -9.41 11.32
CA SER A 11 15.00 -10.48 11.99
C SER A 11 13.97 -11.10 11.07
N LEU A 12 14.26 -12.28 10.53
CA LEU A 12 13.31 -13.04 9.69
C LEU A 12 11.97 -13.31 10.40
N SER A 13 12.01 -13.52 11.72
CA SER A 13 10.80 -13.71 12.53
C SER A 13 9.93 -12.45 12.60
N GLU A 14 10.56 -11.27 12.63
CA GLU A 14 9.85 -10.00 12.62
C GLU A 14 9.31 -9.67 11.23
N VAL A 15 10.07 -9.97 10.19
CA VAL A 15 9.61 -9.87 8.80
C VAL A 15 8.38 -10.75 8.57
N ASP A 16 8.41 -12.02 9.00
CA ASP A 16 7.27 -12.93 8.85
C ASP A 16 6.04 -12.43 9.62
N LYS A 17 6.24 -12.04 10.90
CA LYS A 17 5.16 -11.46 11.70
C LYS A 17 4.57 -10.22 11.05
N THR A 18 5.42 -9.35 10.51
CA THR A 18 5.00 -8.11 9.86
C THR A 18 4.20 -8.39 8.61
N ILE A 19 4.70 -9.22 7.69
CA ILE A 19 4.00 -9.59 6.45
C ILE A 19 2.61 -10.15 6.76
N ARG A 20 2.50 -11.01 7.78
CA ARG A 20 1.22 -11.61 8.20
C ARG A 20 0.26 -10.63 8.88
N SER A 21 0.76 -9.55 9.46
CA SER A 21 -0.02 -8.62 10.29
C SER A 21 -0.31 -7.29 9.60
N MET A 22 0.45 -6.94 8.56
CA MET A 22 0.46 -5.61 7.96
C MET A 22 -0.94 -5.15 7.53
N TYR A 23 -1.68 -5.99 6.81
CA TYR A 23 -3.06 -5.68 6.42
C TYR A 23 -3.95 -5.36 7.61
N ARG A 24 -3.87 -6.15 8.70
CA ARG A 24 -4.69 -5.92 9.90
C ARG A 24 -4.30 -4.63 10.61
N TRP A 25 -3.02 -4.29 10.63
CA TRP A 25 -2.53 -3.04 11.21
C TRP A 25 -3.04 -1.83 10.43
N TYR A 26 -2.97 -1.87 9.09
CA TYR A 26 -3.56 -0.81 8.26
C TYR A 26 -5.08 -0.76 8.37
N ALA A 27 -5.77 -1.90 8.43
CA ALA A 27 -7.22 -1.96 8.58
C ALA A 27 -7.70 -1.41 9.94
N SER A 28 -6.82 -1.37 10.93
CA SER A 28 -7.09 -0.78 12.25
C SER A 28 -6.83 0.74 12.28
N CYS A 29 -6.28 1.31 11.20
CA CYS A 29 -5.99 2.73 11.10
C CYS A 29 -7.19 3.50 10.53
N ARG A 30 -7.37 4.74 10.99
CA ARG A 30 -8.42 5.63 10.46
C ARG A 30 -8.10 6.12 9.04
N ALA A 31 -6.83 6.31 8.76
CA ALA A 31 -6.33 6.79 7.49
C ALA A 31 -4.93 6.24 7.19
N VAL A 32 -4.61 6.16 5.90
CA VAL A 32 -3.26 5.96 5.37
C VAL A 32 -2.82 7.27 4.72
N VAL A 33 -1.55 7.63 4.90
CA VAL A 33 -0.98 8.88 4.40
C VAL A 33 0.23 8.55 3.55
N LEU A 34 0.23 9.03 2.30
CA LEU A 34 1.38 8.99 1.42
C LEU A 34 2.33 10.13 1.79
N ASP A 35 3.59 9.78 1.95
CA ASP A 35 4.66 10.73 2.27
C ASP A 35 4.92 11.70 1.11
N SER A 36 5.47 12.89 1.40
CA SER A 36 5.71 13.95 0.41
C SER A 36 6.64 13.52 -0.72
N ASP A 37 7.57 12.61 -0.41
CA ASP A 37 8.55 12.09 -1.37
C ASP A 37 7.99 10.97 -2.26
N THR A 38 6.77 10.50 -2.00
CA THR A 38 6.16 9.40 -2.75
C THR A 38 5.13 9.94 -3.74
N SER A 39 5.44 9.85 -5.05
CA SER A 39 4.45 10.14 -6.08
C SER A 39 3.35 9.09 -6.14
N LEU A 40 2.17 9.49 -6.59
CA LEU A 40 1.02 8.59 -6.76
C LEU A 40 1.32 7.45 -7.71
N ASP A 41 2.06 7.68 -8.79
CA ASP A 41 2.40 6.62 -9.74
C ASP A 41 3.38 5.61 -9.14
N VAL A 42 4.30 6.06 -8.30
CA VAL A 42 5.18 5.16 -7.53
C VAL A 42 4.35 4.35 -6.53
N TRP A 43 3.46 4.97 -5.78
CA TRP A 43 2.61 4.26 -4.82
C TRP A 43 1.66 3.26 -5.51
N LYS A 44 1.07 3.64 -6.65
CA LYS A 44 0.21 2.76 -7.47
C LYS A 44 0.96 1.55 -8.01
N SER A 45 2.23 1.72 -8.36
CA SER A 45 3.03 0.65 -8.96
C SER A 45 3.67 -0.29 -7.94
N ARG A 46 3.78 0.09 -6.66
CA ARG A 46 4.36 -0.78 -5.62
C ARG A 46 3.39 -1.88 -5.18
N GLY A 47 3.83 -3.14 -5.19
CA GLY A 47 3.01 -4.29 -4.77
C GLY A 47 2.46 -4.14 -3.35
N TRP A 48 3.31 -3.84 -2.38
CA TRP A 48 2.94 -3.72 -0.96
C TRP A 48 1.89 -2.64 -0.67
N CYS A 49 1.89 -1.55 -1.46
CA CYS A 49 0.92 -0.46 -1.35
C CYS A 49 -0.52 -0.90 -1.71
N LEU A 50 -0.71 -2.09 -2.30
CA LEU A 50 -2.05 -2.67 -2.50
C LEU A 50 -2.73 -2.94 -1.16
N GLN A 51 -2.02 -3.51 -0.20
CA GLN A 51 -2.58 -3.82 1.13
C GLN A 51 -2.89 -2.54 1.90
N GLU A 52 -2.04 -1.53 1.77
CA GLU A 52 -2.23 -0.23 2.42
C GLU A 52 -3.51 0.43 1.93
N GLY A 53 -3.69 0.51 0.61
CA GLY A 53 -4.89 1.06 0.01
C GLY A 53 -6.13 0.21 0.30
N ALA A 54 -6.05 -1.11 0.12
CA ALA A 54 -7.20 -2.00 0.30
C ALA A 54 -7.69 -2.06 1.76
N ALA A 55 -6.79 -1.82 2.71
CA ALA A 55 -7.12 -1.73 4.13
C ALA A 55 -7.56 -0.33 4.57
N ALA A 56 -7.23 0.71 3.80
CA ALA A 56 -7.47 2.10 4.19
C ALA A 56 -8.95 2.48 4.10
N GLY A 57 -9.52 2.93 5.22
CA GLY A 57 -10.82 3.60 5.21
C GLY A 57 -10.77 5.02 4.65
N LEU A 58 -9.61 5.68 4.71
CA LEU A 58 -9.32 7.01 4.15
C LEU A 58 -7.87 7.06 3.68
N LEU A 59 -7.61 7.74 2.57
CA LEU A 59 -6.28 7.91 1.98
C LEU A 59 -6.01 9.40 1.80
N TYR A 60 -4.81 9.85 2.19
CA TYR A 60 -4.35 11.23 2.07
C TYR A 60 -2.92 11.29 1.54
N GLY A 61 -2.51 12.47 1.09
CA GLY A 61 -1.13 12.78 0.73
C GLY A 61 -0.56 13.91 1.59
N ILE A 62 0.76 14.01 1.60
CA ILE A 62 1.47 15.20 2.09
C ILE A 62 2.00 15.97 0.87
N LEU A 63 1.78 17.28 0.85
CA LEU A 63 2.44 18.19 -0.07
C LEU A 63 3.29 19.18 0.73
N GLU A 64 4.52 19.41 0.29
CA GLU A 64 5.33 20.51 0.81
C GLU A 64 5.02 21.80 0.03
N LYS A 65 4.54 22.81 0.74
CA LYS A 65 4.31 24.17 0.22
C LYS A 65 4.96 25.17 1.17
N ASP A 66 5.78 26.07 0.63
CA ASP A 66 6.44 27.14 1.40
C ASP A 66 7.18 26.64 2.67
N SER A 67 7.93 25.54 2.54
CA SER A 67 8.65 24.88 3.65
C SER A 67 7.74 24.37 4.77
N LYS A 68 6.47 24.08 4.49
CA LYS A 68 5.51 23.45 5.40
C LYS A 68 4.87 22.23 4.74
N ALA A 69 4.74 21.16 5.52
CA ALA A 69 3.99 19.97 5.13
C ALA A 69 2.49 20.19 5.36
N GLU A 70 1.68 20.02 4.31
CA GLU A 70 0.23 20.10 4.35
C GLU A 70 -0.38 18.73 4.04
N LEU A 71 -1.35 18.30 4.86
CA LEU A 71 -2.13 17.10 4.58
C LEU A 71 -3.22 17.44 3.57
N VAL A 72 -3.20 16.77 2.42
CA VAL A 72 -4.11 17.05 1.30
C VAL A 72 -4.92 15.82 0.91
N SER A 73 -6.06 16.05 0.27
CA SER A 73 -6.85 14.97 -0.32
C SER A 73 -6.08 14.29 -1.45
N MET A 74 -6.43 13.04 -1.75
CA MET A 74 -5.86 12.34 -2.91
C MET A 74 -6.17 13.05 -4.23
N GLN A 75 -7.29 13.78 -4.30
CA GLN A 75 -7.65 14.56 -5.48
C GLN A 75 -6.69 15.72 -5.70
N GLU A 76 -6.45 16.52 -4.66
CA GLU A 76 -5.49 17.63 -4.72
C GLU A 76 -4.06 17.14 -4.98
N LEU A 77 -3.66 16.01 -4.36
CA LEU A 77 -2.37 15.39 -4.62
C LEU A 77 -2.22 15.02 -6.10
N ALA A 78 -3.27 14.42 -6.69
CA ALA A 78 -3.26 13.99 -8.09
C ALA A 78 -3.25 15.16 -9.07
N GLU A 79 -4.02 16.20 -8.80
CA GLU A 79 -4.00 17.44 -9.58
C GLU A 79 -2.61 18.09 -9.55
N THR A 80 -1.99 18.17 -8.36
CA THR A 80 -0.65 18.74 -8.19
C THR A 80 0.43 17.93 -8.89
N GLN A 81 0.32 16.60 -8.85
CA GLN A 81 1.27 15.69 -9.51
C GLN A 81 0.95 15.43 -10.99
N ASN A 82 -0.12 16.05 -11.53
CA ASN A 82 -0.61 15.82 -12.89
C ASN A 82 -0.90 14.34 -13.21
N VAL A 83 -1.47 13.62 -12.23
CA VAL A 83 -1.82 12.20 -12.31
C VAL A 83 -3.34 12.07 -12.49
N HIS A 84 -3.78 11.34 -13.50
CA HIS A 84 -5.22 11.12 -13.72
C HIS A 84 -5.82 10.22 -12.62
N LEU A 85 -6.78 10.75 -11.87
CA LEU A 85 -7.47 10.03 -10.78
C LEU A 85 -8.34 8.87 -11.27
N CYS A 86 -8.82 8.87 -12.51
CA CYS A 86 -9.55 7.71 -13.06
C CYS A 86 -8.68 6.43 -13.13
N GLN A 87 -7.35 6.55 -13.00
CA GLN A 87 -6.43 5.42 -12.81
C GLN A 87 -6.21 5.04 -11.34
N LEU A 88 -6.69 5.88 -10.43
CA LEU A 88 -6.67 5.69 -8.98
C LEU A 88 -8.14 5.51 -8.56
N ASP A 89 -8.70 4.32 -8.73
CA ASP A 89 -10.11 4.12 -8.45
C ASP A 89 -10.38 4.24 -6.94
N LEU A 90 -10.62 5.48 -6.50
CA LEU A 90 -10.79 5.84 -5.10
C LEU A 90 -12.04 5.18 -4.50
N SER A 91 -13.00 4.81 -5.34
CA SER A 91 -14.23 4.10 -4.94
C SER A 91 -13.96 2.63 -4.54
N LEU A 92 -12.82 2.08 -4.96
CA LEU A 92 -12.43 0.68 -4.77
C LEU A 92 -11.53 0.43 -3.54
N TYR A 93 -11.18 1.47 -2.78
CA TYR A 93 -10.47 1.34 -1.49
C TYR A 93 -11.43 1.20 -0.30
N TYR A 94 -12.72 1.48 -0.49
CA TYR A 94 -13.74 1.32 0.56
C TYR A 94 -14.20 -0.13 0.74
N ARG A 95 -13.93 -1.02 -0.22
CA ARG A 95 -14.16 -2.47 -0.11
C ARG A 95 -13.10 -3.23 -0.90
N PRO A 96 -12.45 -4.27 -0.32
CA PRO A 96 -11.69 -5.21 -1.10
C PRO A 96 -12.66 -5.78 -2.12
N GLY A 97 -12.39 -5.56 -3.41
CA GLY A 97 -13.23 -6.04 -4.50
C GLY A 97 -13.34 -7.57 -4.48
N ASN A 98 -13.98 -8.15 -5.50
CA ASN A 98 -13.88 -9.61 -5.65
C ASN A 98 -12.43 -10.04 -5.94
N ALA A 99 -12.15 -11.34 -5.83
CA ALA A 99 -10.79 -11.85 -6.02
C ALA A 99 -10.17 -11.49 -7.38
N ALA A 100 -10.97 -11.49 -8.46
CA ALA A 100 -10.49 -11.13 -9.79
C ALA A 100 -10.09 -9.65 -9.86
N GLU A 101 -10.86 -8.75 -9.24
CA GLU A 101 -10.52 -7.33 -9.18
C GLU A 101 -9.25 -7.08 -8.38
N ILE A 102 -9.06 -7.76 -7.24
CA ILE A 102 -7.84 -7.64 -6.43
C ILE A 102 -6.62 -8.15 -7.22
N LEU A 103 -6.75 -9.29 -7.89
CA LEU A 103 -5.67 -9.85 -8.71
C LEU A 103 -5.35 -8.95 -9.91
N ALA A 104 -6.34 -8.38 -10.59
CA ALA A 104 -6.12 -7.42 -11.67
C ALA A 104 -5.39 -6.15 -11.17
N ARG A 105 -5.69 -5.68 -9.95
CA ARG A 105 -4.96 -4.56 -9.32
C ARG A 105 -3.52 -4.94 -8.97
N MET A 106 -3.29 -6.19 -8.58
CA MET A 106 -1.95 -6.69 -8.29
C MET A 106 -1.12 -6.84 -9.56
N ASP A 107 -1.73 -7.26 -10.67
CA ASP A 107 -1.06 -7.42 -11.97
C ASP A 107 -0.46 -6.11 -12.51
N ALA A 108 -1.10 -4.98 -12.22
CA ALA A 108 -0.58 -3.65 -12.56
C ALA A 108 0.61 -3.19 -11.68
N ARG A 109 1.00 -3.97 -10.67
CA ARG A 109 2.04 -3.63 -9.68
C ARG A 109 3.33 -4.41 -9.90
N LYS A 110 4.39 -3.90 -9.27
CA LYS A 110 5.75 -4.42 -9.30
C LYS A 110 6.28 -4.57 -7.89
N THR A 111 7.06 -5.61 -7.69
CA THR A 111 7.79 -5.88 -6.46
C THR A 111 9.26 -6.14 -6.78
N THR A 112 10.12 -6.05 -5.76
CA THR A 112 11.55 -6.33 -5.90
C THR A 112 11.79 -7.83 -6.05
N ASN A 113 11.21 -8.64 -5.17
CA ASN A 113 11.23 -10.10 -5.28
C ASN A 113 9.91 -10.58 -5.87
N VAL A 114 9.93 -11.68 -6.63
CA VAL A 114 8.73 -12.20 -7.29
C VAL A 114 7.72 -12.73 -6.27
N GLU A 115 8.21 -13.27 -5.15
CA GLU A 115 7.45 -13.82 -4.04
C GLU A 115 6.65 -12.74 -3.31
N ASP A 116 7.19 -11.51 -3.25
CA ASP A 116 6.50 -10.35 -2.69
C ASP A 116 5.17 -10.08 -3.40
N MET A 117 5.00 -10.51 -4.67
CA MET A 117 3.71 -10.39 -5.35
C MET A 117 2.63 -11.21 -4.63
N SER A 118 2.99 -12.41 -4.20
CA SER A 118 2.09 -13.31 -3.46
C SER A 118 1.95 -12.85 -2.01
N TYR A 119 3.04 -12.41 -1.37
CA TYR A 119 3.03 -11.97 0.02
C TYR A 119 2.23 -10.68 0.22
N ALA A 120 2.20 -9.81 -0.81
CA ALA A 120 1.34 -8.65 -0.87
C ALA A 120 -0.17 -8.99 -0.82
N LEU A 121 -0.57 -10.24 -1.03
CA LEU A 121 -1.97 -10.68 -1.07
C LEU A 121 -2.40 -11.46 0.17
N ILE A 122 -1.44 -11.91 1.00
CA ILE A 122 -1.70 -12.77 2.18
C ILE A 122 -2.73 -12.14 3.10
N GLY A 123 -2.56 -10.87 3.45
CA GLY A 123 -3.45 -10.17 4.38
C GLY A 123 -4.84 -9.92 3.78
N ILE A 124 -4.91 -9.54 2.50
CA ILE A 124 -6.15 -9.22 1.79
C ILE A 124 -7.03 -10.46 1.65
N PHE A 125 -6.45 -11.60 1.26
CA PHE A 125 -7.18 -12.85 1.08
C PHE A 125 -7.23 -13.73 2.35
N SER A 126 -6.66 -13.26 3.47
CA SER A 126 -6.55 -14.03 4.71
C SER A 126 -5.91 -15.42 4.50
N LEU A 127 -4.86 -15.47 3.68
CA LEU A 127 -4.14 -16.70 3.36
C LEU A 127 -3.11 -17.05 4.44
N ASN A 128 -2.70 -18.31 4.46
CA ASN A 128 -1.58 -18.76 5.27
C ASN A 128 -0.57 -19.50 4.39
N ILE A 129 0.34 -18.74 3.78
CA ILE A 129 1.40 -19.27 2.90
C ILE A 129 2.73 -19.20 3.68
N PRO A 130 3.59 -20.24 3.62
CA PRO A 130 4.96 -20.13 4.10
C PRO A 130 5.72 -19.02 3.38
N LEU A 131 6.52 -18.24 4.12
CA LEU A 131 7.39 -17.24 3.53
C LEU A 131 8.77 -17.87 3.30
N GLY A 132 9.29 -17.72 2.08
CA GLY A 132 10.56 -18.25 1.62
C GLY A 132 11.07 -17.40 0.46
N TYR A 133 12.14 -16.65 0.70
CA TYR A 133 12.79 -15.83 -0.33
C TYR A 133 13.88 -16.65 -1.03
N GLY A 134 13.82 -16.75 -2.36
CA GLY A 134 14.87 -17.38 -3.17
C GLY A 134 14.85 -18.92 -3.21
N GLU A 135 13.70 -19.55 -2.99
CA GLU A 135 13.48 -20.98 -3.25
C GLU A 135 13.37 -21.32 -4.75
#